data_AF-A0AA37M8J3-F1
#
_entry.id   AF-A0AA37M8J3-F1
#
_cell.length_a   1.000
_cell.length_b   1.000
_cell.length_c   1.000
_cell.angle_alpha   90.00
_cell.angle_beta   90.00
_cell.angle_gamma   90.00
#
_symmetry.space_group_name_H-M   'P 1'
#
loop_
_entity.id
_entity.type
_entity.pdbx_description
1 polymer ?
#
loop_
_entity_poly.entity_id
_entity_poly.type
_entity_poly.pdbx_seq_one_letter_code
_entity_poly.pdbx_strand_id
1 'polypeptide(L)'
;MTITYDEDWEPGSDKHSSVKQVYRDGERLGRVRAWKAEDPGELTGEWFTVERWENGLYVPQEGMHSVFQEAIDRVVAFGGAE
;
A
#
# COMPACT_ATOMS: atom_id res chain seq x y z
N MET A 1 12.93 -8.42 -12.81
CA MET A 1 12.15 -8.31 -11.57
C MET A 1 10.74 -7.93 -11.96
N THR A 2 9.80 -8.86 -11.82
CA THR A 2 8.39 -8.60 -12.15
C THR A 2 7.67 -8.21 -10.87
N ILE A 3 7.06 -7.02 -10.86
CA ILE A 3 6.20 -6.58 -9.77
C ILE A 3 4.77 -6.89 -10.17
N THR A 4 4.07 -7.61 -9.31
CA THR A 4 2.65 -7.89 -9.46
C THR A 4 1.91 -7.42 -8.22
N TYR A 5 0.62 -7.17 -8.37
CA TYR A 5 -0.24 -6.77 -7.27
C TYR A 5 -1.60 -7.41 -7.46
N ASP A 6 -2.38 -7.46 -6.39
CA ASP A 6 -3.74 -8.02 -6.47
C ASP A 6 -4.55 -7.30 -7.56
N GLU A 7 -5.36 -8.04 -8.30
CA GLU A 7 -6.19 -7.46 -9.35
C GLU A 7 -7.23 -6.52 -8.73
N ASP A 8 -7.81 -6.92 -7.60
CA ASP A 8 -8.84 -6.17 -6.90
C ASP A 8 -8.30 -5.46 -5.66
N TRP A 9 -9.12 -4.57 -5.10
CA TRP A 9 -8.82 -3.87 -3.86
C TRP A 9 -9.60 -4.55 -2.73
N GLU A 10 -8.88 -5.27 -1.87
CA GLU A 10 -9.52 -5.91 -0.73
C GLU A 10 -9.93 -4.84 0.31
N PRO A 11 -11.10 -4.97 0.96
CA PRO A 11 -11.45 -4.08 2.06
C PRO A 11 -10.42 -4.23 3.18
N GLY A 12 -9.92 -3.10 3.67
CA GLY A 12 -9.05 -3.09 4.85
C GLY A 12 -9.84 -3.48 6.11
N SER A 13 -9.12 -3.60 7.23
CA SER A 13 -9.76 -3.82 8.53
C SER A 13 -10.70 -2.67 8.91
N ASP A 14 -10.47 -1.49 8.33
CA ASP A 14 -11.24 -0.27 8.51
C ASP A 14 -12.16 -0.06 7.30
N LYS A 15 -13.43 0.31 7.54
CA LYS A 15 -14.45 0.53 6.48
C LYS A 15 -14.11 1.63 5.48
N HIS A 16 -13.12 2.46 5.81
CA HIS A 16 -12.69 3.64 5.05
C HIS A 16 -11.35 3.41 4.33
N SER A 17 -10.89 2.15 4.31
CA SER A 17 -9.65 1.78 3.68
C SER A 17 -9.81 0.55 2.80
N SER A 18 -9.04 0.53 1.73
CA SER A 18 -8.86 -0.65 0.88
C SER A 18 -7.38 -0.97 0.79
N VAL A 19 -7.02 -2.24 0.72
CA VAL A 19 -5.65 -2.71 0.61
C VAL A 19 -5.45 -3.44 -0.70
N LYS A 20 -4.27 -3.29 -1.28
CA LYS A 20 -3.84 -4.03 -2.46
C LYS A 20 -2.46 -4.61 -2.18
N GLN A 21 -2.39 -5.93 -2.17
CA GLN A 21 -1.16 -6.64 -1.85
C GLN A 21 -0.18 -6.53 -3.02
N VAL A 22 1.11 -6.40 -2.72
CA VAL A 22 2.19 -6.24 -3.69
C VAL A 22 3.16 -7.39 -3.56
N TYR A 23 3.53 -7.94 -4.70
CA TYR A 23 4.41 -9.08 -4.84
C TYR A 23 5.56 -8.74 -5.77
N ARG A 24 6.71 -9.37 -5.53
CA ARG A 24 7.88 -9.31 -6.38
C ARG A 24 8.31 -10.73 -6.65
N ASP A 25 8.35 -11.12 -7.92
CA ASP A 25 8.75 -12.48 -8.31
C ASP A 25 7.88 -13.59 -7.64
N GLY A 26 6.63 -13.27 -7.31
CA GLY A 26 5.73 -14.16 -6.57
C GLY A 26 5.89 -14.14 -5.05
N GLU A 27 6.92 -13.46 -4.52
CA GLU A 27 7.12 -13.26 -3.09
C GLU A 27 6.34 -12.04 -2.58
N ARG A 28 5.75 -12.17 -1.38
CA ARG A 28 5.00 -11.07 -0.76
C ARG A 28 5.98 -10.00 -0.27
N LEU A 29 5.86 -8.81 -0.85
CA LEU A 29 6.72 -7.67 -0.54
C LEU A 29 6.10 -6.74 0.50
N GLY A 30 4.79 -6.55 0.41
CA GLY A 30 4.03 -5.63 1.23
C GLY A 30 2.64 -5.43 0.69
N ARG A 31 2.01 -4.33 1.08
CA ARG A 31 0.71 -3.90 0.56
C ARG A 31 0.62 -2.38 0.55
N VAL A 32 -0.19 -1.86 -0.36
CA VAL A 32 -0.59 -0.46 -0.38
C VAL A 32 -1.99 -0.37 0.22
N ARG A 33 -2.20 0.58 1.13
CA ARG A 33 -3.50 0.88 1.71
C ARG A 33 -3.99 2.22 1.19
N ALA A 34 -5.10 2.22 0.47
CA ALA A 34 -5.84 3.40 0.07
C ALA A 34 -6.77 3.83 1.20
N TRP A 35 -6.78 5.11 1.50
CA TRP A 35 -7.63 5.77 2.49
C TRP A 35 -8.51 6.77 1.76
N LYS A 36 -9.78 6.79 2.13
CA LYS A 36 -10.74 7.76 1.61
C LYS A 36 -11.14 8.70 2.75
N ALA A 37 -10.97 10.00 2.57
CA ALA A 37 -11.62 10.96 3.46
C ALA A 37 -13.13 10.89 3.27
N GLU A 38 -13.85 10.80 4.39
CA GLU A 38 -15.31 10.92 4.41
C GLU A 38 -15.78 12.36 4.59
N ASP A 39 -14.90 13.23 5.10
CA ASP A 39 -15.22 14.62 5.40
C ASP A 39 -14.60 15.58 4.37
N PRO A 40 -15.39 16.51 3.80
CA PRO A 40 -14.93 17.47 2.79
C PRO A 40 -14.00 18.58 3.34
N GLY A 41 -13.51 18.46 4.57
CA GLY A 41 -12.88 19.57 5.31
C GLY A 41 -11.36 19.56 5.42
N GLU A 42 -10.69 18.40 5.53
CA GLU A 42 -9.25 18.38 5.88
C GLU A 42 -8.34 17.71 4.84
N LEU A 43 -8.84 16.78 4.04
CA LEU A 43 -8.13 16.23 2.88
C LEU A 43 -9.17 15.76 1.86
N THR A 44 -9.59 16.62 0.95
CA THR A 44 -10.48 16.23 -0.16
C THR A 44 -9.69 15.34 -1.14
N GLY A 45 -9.49 14.06 -0.82
CA GLY A 45 -8.73 13.16 -1.67
C GLY A 45 -8.60 11.73 -1.13
N GLU A 46 -8.32 10.81 -2.03
CA GLU A 46 -7.83 9.47 -1.71
C GLU A 46 -6.31 9.55 -1.52
N TRP A 47 -5.77 8.99 -0.43
CA TRP A 47 -4.33 8.90 -0.21
C TRP A 47 -3.93 7.46 0.11
N PHE A 48 -2.67 7.16 -0.13
CA PHE A 48 -2.12 5.83 -0.05
C PHE A 48 -1.01 5.80 1.00
N THR A 49 -1.06 4.82 1.89
CA THR A 49 0.03 4.49 2.80
C THR A 49 0.61 3.15 2.42
N VAL A 50 1.88 2.95 2.74
CA VAL A 50 2.62 1.74 2.40
C VAL A 50 2.81 0.90 3.65
N GLU A 51 2.61 -0.41 3.54
CA GLU A 51 2.92 -1.37 4.60
C GLU A 51 3.87 -2.42 4.03
N ARG A 52 5.05 -2.56 4.65
CA ARG A 52 6.02 -3.58 4.25
C ARG A 52 5.71 -4.90 4.93
N TRP A 53 5.93 -6.01 4.24
CA TRP A 53 5.89 -7.32 4.87
C TRP A 53 7.24 -7.62 5.53
N GLU A 54 7.28 -7.65 6.86
CA GLU A 54 8.48 -7.98 7.64
C GLU A 54 8.14 -9.01 8.72
N ASN A 55 8.92 -10.10 8.78
CA ASN A 55 8.80 -11.14 9.80
C ASN A 55 7.37 -11.71 9.99
N GLY A 56 6.57 -11.78 8.92
CA GLY A 56 5.19 -12.28 8.98
C GLY A 56 4.15 -11.23 9.39
N LEU A 57 4.54 -9.96 9.49
CA LEU A 57 3.67 -8.85 9.88
C LEU A 57 3.72 -7.73 8.83
N TYR A 58 2.60 -6.99 8.71
CA TYR A 58 2.55 -5.77 7.93
C TYR A 58 2.97 -4.60 8.82
N VAL A 59 4.13 -4.02 8.52
CA VAL A 59 4.67 -2.86 9.25
C VAL A 59 4.37 -1.60 8.43
N PRO A 60 3.55 -0.67 8.95
CA PRO A 60 3.28 0.59 8.27
C PRO A 60 4.57 1.40 8.14
N GLN A 61 4.80 1.93 6.95
CA GLN A 61 5.91 2.81 6.64
C GLN A 61 5.45 4.27 6.69
N GLU A 62 6.32 5.15 7.16
CA GLU A 62 6.07 6.59 7.14
C GLU A 62 6.04 7.08 5.69
N GLY A 63 4.94 7.73 5.33
CA GLY A 63 4.70 8.24 3.99
C GLY A 63 3.21 8.21 3.64
N MET A 64 2.68 9.39 3.31
CA MET A 64 1.40 9.52 2.64
C MET A 64 1.67 9.88 1.18
N HIS A 65 1.08 9.10 0.29
CA HIS A 65 1.20 9.28 -1.15
C HIS A 65 -0.15 9.67 -1.71
N SER A 66 -0.19 10.69 -2.57
CA SER A 66 -1.43 11.04 -3.28
C SER A 66 -1.63 10.18 -4.52
N VAL A 67 -0.61 9.41 -4.94
CA VAL A 67 -0.62 8.58 -6.14
C VAL A 67 -0.30 7.13 -5.80
N PHE A 68 -1.15 6.22 -6.27
CA PHE A 68 -0.98 4.77 -6.06
C PHE A 68 0.37 4.26 -6.58
N GLN A 69 0.78 4.70 -7.77
CA GLN A 69 2.04 4.26 -8.40
C GLN A 69 3.26 4.63 -7.56
N GLU A 70 3.25 5.79 -6.89
CA GLU A 70 4.32 6.20 -5.98
C GLU A 70 4.36 5.30 -4.74
N ALA A 71 3.20 4.93 -4.19
CA ALA A 71 3.12 3.99 -3.09
C ALA A 71 3.66 2.60 -3.47
N ILE A 72 3.35 2.11 -4.68
CA ILE A 72 3.90 0.85 -5.21
C ILE A 72 5.42 0.93 -5.35
N ASP A 73 5.94 2.00 -5.95
CA ASP A 73 7.38 2.19 -6.12
C ASP A 73 8.10 2.15 -4.76
N ARG A 74 7.50 2.74 -3.71
CA ARG A 74 8.03 2.66 -2.36
C ARG A 74 8.02 1.24 -1.81
N VAL A 75 6.92 0.49 -1.94
CA VAL A 75 6.88 -0.94 -1.54
C VAL A 75 8.02 -1.71 -2.21
N VAL A 76 8.25 -1.46 -3.51
CA VAL A 76 9.29 -2.11 -4.32
C VAL A 76 10.70 -1.71 -3.88
N ALA A 77 10.95 -0.42 -3.70
CA ALA A 77 12.23 0.12 -3.25
C ALA A 77 12.60 -0.42 -1.86
N PHE A 78 11.62 -0.57 -0.97
CA PHE A 78 11.85 -1.12 0.36
C PHE A 78 12.04 -2.64 0.32
N GLY A 79 11.20 -3.41 -0.34
CA GLY A 79 11.35 -4.87 -0.38
C GLY A 79 12.56 -5.38 -1.20
N GLY A 80 13.41 -4.49 -1.70
CA GLY A 80 14.63 -4.81 -2.41
C GLY A 80 15.92 -4.38 -1.72
N ALA A 81 15.89 -4.03 -0.44
CA ALA A 81 17.13 -3.82 0.31
C ALA A 81 17.85 -5.18 0.49
N GLU A 82 18.78 -5.46 -0.41
CA GLU A 82 19.84 -6.47 -0.30
C GLU A 82 20.76 -6.21 0.89
#